data_AF-A0AAE0Q4J3-F1
#
_entry.id   AF-A0AAE0Q4J3-F1
#
_cell.length_a   1.000
_cell.length_b   1.000
_cell.length_c   1.000
_cell.angle_alpha   90.00
_cell.angle_beta   90.00
_cell.angle_gamma   90.00
#
_symmetry.space_group_name_H-M   'P 1'
#
loop_
_entity.id
_entity.type
_entity.pdbx_description
1 polymer ?
#
loop_
_entity_poly.entity_id
_entity_poly.type
_entity_poly.pdbx_seq_one_letter_code
_entity_poly.pdbx_strand_id
1 'polypeptide(L)'
;MHSSNHIIKFADDTPVVGLISKNDESAYREEVQRLTAWCKANNLSLNVEKTKEMVVDLRRAQSDHSPLNVDGSDVEIVKSTKFHLAEDLTWSLNTSSITKKAQQRPYFLQRLRKAHLPPPILTTFYRGTIESILSSRITAWFGNCTVSDRSGFTHTLHPSAIRKKRYIWLK
;
A
#
# COMPACT_ATOMS: atom_id res chain seq x y z
N MET A 1 11.95 -6.22 24.24
CA MET A 1 10.85 -5.79 23.36
C MET A 1 10.43 -4.43 23.85
N HIS A 2 10.80 -3.41 23.10
CA HIS A 2 10.36 -2.04 23.38
C HIS A 2 8.85 -1.94 23.13
N SER A 3 8.08 -1.44 24.10
CA SER A 3 6.60 -1.41 24.04
C SER A 3 6.05 -0.51 22.94
N SER A 4 6.88 0.41 22.43
CA SER A 4 6.58 1.35 21.35
C SER A 4 6.81 0.78 19.95
N ASN A 5 7.38 -0.42 19.85
CA ASN A 5 7.75 -1.02 18.58
C ASN A 5 6.87 -2.24 18.29
N HIS A 6 6.46 -2.36 17.03
CA HIS A 6 5.62 -3.44 16.54
C HIS A 6 6.32 -4.19 15.43
N ILE A 7 6.37 -5.52 15.57
CA ILE A 7 6.87 -6.43 14.53
C ILE A 7 5.68 -7.22 14.04
N ILE A 8 5.40 -7.13 12.74
CA ILE A 8 4.30 -7.87 12.10
C ILE A 8 4.95 -8.85 11.12
N LYS A 9 4.68 -10.15 11.24
CA LYS A 9 5.23 -11.16 10.33
C LYS A 9 4.16 -11.61 9.34
N PHE A 10 4.48 -11.56 8.05
CA PHE A 10 3.65 -12.07 6.96
C PHE A 10 4.52 -12.81 5.94
N ALA A 11 4.50 -14.14 5.96
CA ALA A 11 5.39 -14.97 5.14
C ALA A 11 6.87 -14.59 5.32
N ASP A 12 7.54 -14.17 4.24
CA ASP A 12 8.91 -13.66 4.18
C ASP A 12 9.01 -12.18 4.56
N ASP A 13 7.90 -11.44 4.54
CA ASP A 13 7.85 -10.03 4.87
C ASP A 13 7.68 -9.80 6.37
N THR A 14 8.65 -9.11 6.99
CA THR A 14 8.59 -8.74 8.40
C THR A 14 8.84 -7.24 8.58
N PRO A 15 7.81 -6.38 8.43
CA PRO A 15 7.93 -4.98 8.80
C PRO A 15 8.18 -4.82 10.31
N VAL A 16 9.17 -3.99 10.63
CA VAL A 16 9.44 -3.46 11.97
C VAL A 16 9.03 -2.01 11.97
N VAL A 17 8.10 -1.66 12.85
CA VAL A 17 7.61 -0.28 13.02
C VAL A 17 8.03 0.19 14.40
N GLY A 18 8.77 1.29 14.46
CA GLY A 18 9.18 1.92 15.71
C GLY A 18 8.69 3.36 15.79
N LEU A 19 8.12 3.75 16.93
CA LEU A 19 7.80 5.14 17.20
C LEU A 19 9.05 5.87 17.70
N ILE A 20 9.53 6.84 16.93
CA ILE A 20 10.63 7.72 17.32
C ILE A 20 10.08 8.84 18.19
N SER A 21 10.66 9.04 19.37
CA SER A 21 10.26 10.10 20.30
C SER A 21 11.47 10.94 20.68
N LYS A 22 11.30 12.27 20.78
CA LYS A 22 12.39 13.19 21.18
C LYS A 22 13.67 13.06 20.33
N ASN A 23 13.53 12.68 19.06
CA ASN A 23 14.64 12.43 18.14
C ASN A 23 15.57 11.27 18.58
N ASP A 24 15.08 10.38 19.45
CA ASP A 24 15.77 9.17 19.88
C ASP A 24 15.24 7.96 19.10
N GLU A 25 16.10 7.43 18.23
CA GLU A 25 15.84 6.26 17.38
C GLU A 25 16.43 4.98 17.97
N SER A 26 17.09 5.05 19.14
CA SER A 26 17.86 3.94 19.74
C SER A 26 17.00 2.69 19.88
N ALA A 27 15.77 2.83 20.40
CA ALA A 27 14.86 1.71 20.59
C ALA A 27 14.51 0.99 19.26
N TYR A 28 14.30 1.74 18.19
CA TYR A 28 14.03 1.16 16.86
C TYR A 28 15.28 0.46 16.31
N ARG A 29 16.45 1.11 16.37
CA ARG A 29 17.71 0.55 15.88
C ARG A 29 18.13 -0.71 16.64
N GLU A 30 17.93 -0.73 17.96
CA GLU A 30 18.16 -1.92 18.79
C GLU A 30 17.24 -3.09 18.41
N GLU A 31 15.96 -2.83 18.12
CA GLU A 31 15.05 -3.91 17.67
C GLU A 31 15.44 -4.46 16.30
N VAL A 32 15.87 -3.61 15.36
CA VAL A 32 16.42 -4.08 14.08
C VAL A 32 17.66 -4.92 14.33
N GLN A 33 18.61 -4.46 15.13
CA GLN A 33 19.82 -5.23 15.44
C GLN A 33 19.51 -6.58 16.07
N ARG A 34 18.55 -6.62 16.99
CA ARG A 34 18.08 -7.86 17.63
C ARG A 34 17.46 -8.81 16.61
N LEU A 35 16.66 -8.29 15.67
CA LEU A 35 16.08 -9.08 14.58
C LEU A 35 17.18 -9.63 13.66
N THR A 36 18.15 -8.81 13.28
CA THR A 36 19.31 -9.22 12.48
C THR A 36 20.13 -10.31 13.16
N ALA A 37 20.41 -10.16 14.46
CA ALA A 37 21.10 -11.17 15.24
C ALA A 37 20.31 -12.48 15.32
N TRP A 38 18.99 -12.38 15.51
CA TRP A 38 18.11 -13.55 15.50
C TRP A 38 18.10 -14.25 14.14
N CYS A 39 18.03 -13.51 13.03
CA CYS A 39 18.12 -14.08 11.68
C CYS A 39 19.42 -14.88 11.51
N LYS A 40 20.56 -14.28 11.87
CA LYS A 40 21.87 -14.94 11.82
C LYS A 40 21.93 -16.21 12.66
N ALA A 41 21.44 -16.16 13.91
CA ALA A 41 21.39 -17.30 14.81
C ALA A 41 20.51 -18.46 14.28
N ASN A 42 19.55 -18.15 13.40
CA ASN A 42 18.64 -19.11 12.79
C ASN A 42 18.98 -19.42 11.32
N ASN A 43 20.20 -19.10 10.87
CA ASN A 43 20.68 -19.33 9.51
C ASN A 43 19.81 -18.66 8.42
N LEU A 44 19.18 -17.53 8.75
CA LEU A 44 18.45 -16.68 7.83
C LEU A 44 19.34 -15.52 7.39
N SER A 45 19.42 -15.28 6.08
CA SER A 45 20.10 -14.11 5.52
C SER A 45 19.10 -12.99 5.24
N LEU A 46 19.40 -11.79 5.73
CA LEU A 46 18.66 -10.59 5.36
C LEU A 46 19.17 -10.08 4.01
N ASN A 47 18.24 -9.84 3.08
CA ASN A 47 18.57 -9.22 1.81
C ASN A 47 18.48 -7.70 1.95
N VAL A 48 19.62 -7.04 2.17
CA VAL A 48 19.70 -5.58 2.35
C VAL A 48 19.22 -4.82 1.11
N GLU A 49 19.52 -5.33 -0.09
CA GLU A 49 19.08 -4.71 -1.36
C GLU A 49 17.55 -4.64 -1.48
N LYS A 50 16.84 -5.66 -0.98
CA LYS A 50 15.37 -5.69 -0.96
C LYS A 50 14.77 -5.01 0.26
N THR A 51 15.55 -4.78 1.31
CA THR A 51 15.10 -4.10 2.52
C THR A 51 15.05 -2.60 2.25
N LYS A 52 13.92 -1.97 2.56
CA LYS A 52 13.72 -0.54 2.39
C LYS A 52 13.20 0.05 3.69
N GLU A 53 13.77 1.18 4.08
CA GLU A 53 13.33 1.96 5.23
C GLU A 53 12.44 3.09 4.76
N MET A 54 11.31 3.33 5.42
CA MET A 54 10.49 4.50 5.18
C MET A 54 10.37 5.27 6.47
N VAL A 55 10.80 6.53 6.46
CA VAL A 55 10.69 7.43 7.61
C VAL A 55 9.54 8.39 7.40
N VAL A 56 8.66 8.47 8.39
CA VAL A 56 7.50 9.38 8.38
C VAL A 56 7.77 10.48 9.40
N ASP A 57 8.28 11.62 8.93
CA ASP A 57 8.54 12.79 9.77
C ASP A 57 7.52 13.91 9.54
N LEU A 58 6.56 14.02 10.46
CA LEU A 58 5.49 15.01 10.42
C LEU A 58 5.88 16.37 11.03
N ARG A 59 7.14 16.56 11.45
CA ARG A 59 7.62 17.84 12.00
C ARG A 59 7.71 18.89 10.89
N ARG A 60 7.44 20.16 11.24
CA ARG A 60 7.56 21.30 10.28
C ARG A 60 9.01 21.54 9.83
N ALA A 61 9.96 21.33 10.73
CA ALA A 61 11.38 21.34 10.43
C ALA A 61 11.85 19.88 10.49
N GLN A 62 12.02 19.28 9.33
CA GLN A 62 12.53 17.91 9.20
C GLN A 62 14.04 17.93 9.42
N SER A 63 14.54 16.89 10.08
CA SER A 63 15.98 16.65 10.22
C SER A 63 16.41 15.60 9.20
N ASP A 64 17.65 15.66 8.73
CA ASP A 64 18.22 14.57 7.95
C ASP A 64 18.19 13.27 8.75
N HIS A 65 17.74 12.19 8.11
CA HIS A 65 17.68 10.86 8.70
C HIS A 65 18.92 10.07 8.28
N SER A 66 19.63 9.54 9.27
CA SER A 66 20.77 8.67 9.02
C SER A 66 20.27 7.29 8.58
N PRO A 67 20.80 6.69 7.49
CA PRO A 67 20.40 5.35 7.07
C PRO A 67 20.55 4.31 8.19
N LEU A 68 19.66 3.31 8.17
CA LEU A 68 19.82 2.12 8.98
C LEU A 68 20.96 1.26 8.42
N ASN A 69 21.91 0.88 9.26
CA ASN A 69 22.98 -0.04 8.86
C ASN A 69 22.62 -1.47 9.26
N VAL A 70 22.58 -2.37 8.29
CA VAL A 70 22.36 -3.81 8.48
C VAL A 70 23.55 -4.55 7.91
N ASP A 71 24.28 -5.26 8.76
CA ASP A 71 25.46 -6.06 8.39
C ASP A 71 26.54 -5.26 7.64
N GLY A 72 26.76 -3.99 8.03
CA GLY A 72 27.76 -3.12 7.43
C GLY A 72 27.30 -2.45 6.13
N SER A 73 26.08 -2.71 5.67
CA SER A 73 25.48 -2.08 4.49
C SER A 73 24.34 -1.15 4.88
N ASP A 74 24.29 0.03 4.25
CA ASP A 74 23.23 1.00 4.49
C ASP A 74 21.96 0.61 3.75
N VAL A 75 20.84 0.62 4.47
CA VAL A 75 19.50 0.39 3.93
C VAL A 75 19.01 1.65 3.23
N GLU A 76 18.48 1.48 2.03
CA GLU A 76 17.90 2.60 1.27
C GLU A 76 16.65 3.16 1.97
N ILE A 77 16.65 4.47 2.21
CA ILE A 77 15.48 5.21 2.66
C ILE A 77 14.62 5.56 1.43
N VAL A 78 13.36 5.11 1.44
CA VAL A 78 12.40 5.32 0.35
C VAL A 78 11.23 6.20 0.79
N LYS A 79 10.69 6.95 -0.16
CA LYS A 79 9.52 7.83 0.05
C LYS A 79 8.18 7.11 0.01
N SER A 80 8.17 5.84 -0.42
CA SER A 80 6.97 5.03 -0.49
C SER A 80 7.31 3.56 -0.45
N THR A 81 6.41 2.76 0.14
CA THR A 81 6.61 1.30 0.24
C THR A 81 5.97 0.55 -0.91
N LYS A 82 6.29 -0.75 -1.03
CA LYS A 82 5.59 -1.71 -1.89
C LYS A 82 4.07 -1.81 -1.63
N PHE A 83 3.61 -1.32 -0.48
CA PHE A 83 2.18 -1.23 -0.16
C PHE A 83 1.56 0.07 -0.68
N HIS A 84 2.33 0.89 -1.41
CA HIS A 84 1.94 2.16 -2.00
C HIS A 84 1.42 3.20 -0.98
N LEU A 85 1.82 3.04 0.28
CA LEU A 85 1.75 4.09 1.29
C LEU A 85 2.97 5.01 1.11
N ALA A 86 2.72 6.30 0.97
CA ALA A 86 3.76 7.31 0.87
C ALA A 86 4.20 7.82 2.27
N GLU A 87 5.36 8.47 2.32
CA GLU A 87 5.96 9.04 3.55
C GLU A 87 5.07 10.09 4.24
N ASP A 88 4.17 10.72 3.49
CA ASP A 88 3.15 11.66 3.99
C ASP A 88 1.88 10.94 4.50
N LEU A 89 1.94 9.60 4.62
CA LEU A 89 0.83 8.71 4.95
C LEU A 89 -0.35 8.78 3.97
N THR A 90 -0.16 9.39 2.80
CA THR A 90 -1.20 9.42 1.78
C THR A 90 -1.19 8.14 0.98
N TRP A 91 -2.40 7.77 0.55
CA TRP A 91 -2.62 6.66 -0.37
C TRP A 91 -2.69 7.13 -1.82
N SER A 92 -2.38 8.40 -2.11
CA SER A 92 -2.51 9.04 -3.42
C SER A 92 -1.76 8.28 -4.53
N LEU A 93 -0.59 7.71 -4.20
CA LEU A 93 0.19 6.90 -5.13
C LEU A 93 -0.48 5.53 -5.40
N ASN A 94 -1.05 4.92 -4.37
CA ASN A 94 -1.86 3.70 -4.49
C ASN A 94 -3.14 3.94 -5.29
N THR A 95 -3.91 4.96 -4.93
CA THR A 95 -5.20 5.29 -5.55
C THR A 95 -5.01 5.66 -7.02
N SER A 96 -4.00 6.47 -7.34
CA SER A 96 -3.71 6.84 -8.74
C SER A 96 -3.24 5.65 -9.57
N SER A 97 -2.40 4.77 -9.04
CA SER A 97 -1.94 3.57 -9.77
C SER A 97 -3.06 2.56 -9.99
N ILE A 98 -3.88 2.27 -8.96
CA ILE A 98 -5.08 1.42 -9.05
C ILE A 98 -6.07 2.02 -10.06
N THR A 99 -6.31 3.33 -10.00
CA THR A 99 -7.22 4.04 -10.90
C THR A 99 -6.74 3.95 -12.35
N LYS A 100 -5.46 4.25 -12.62
CA LYS A 100 -4.86 4.11 -13.96
C LYS A 100 -4.99 2.68 -14.49
N LYS A 101 -4.71 1.67 -13.65
CA LYS A 101 -4.81 0.25 -14.04
C LYS A 101 -6.25 -0.13 -14.37
N ALA A 102 -7.21 0.32 -13.57
CA ALA A 102 -8.64 0.10 -13.82
C ALA A 102 -9.11 0.81 -15.10
N GLN A 103 -8.65 2.05 -15.35
CA GLN A 103 -9.02 2.86 -16.53
C GLN A 103 -8.54 2.28 -17.87
N GLN A 104 -7.60 1.35 -17.89
CA GLN A 104 -7.18 0.65 -19.11
C GLN A 104 -8.15 -0.46 -19.56
N ARG A 105 -9.04 -0.93 -18.68
CA ARG A 105 -9.90 -2.11 -18.91
C ARG A 105 -11.30 -1.82 -19.53
N PRO A 106 -11.88 -0.59 -19.48
CA PRO A 106 -13.16 -0.28 -20.12
C PRO A 106 -13.15 -0.48 -21.64
N TYR A 107 -12.00 -0.37 -22.29
CA TYR A 107 -11.85 -0.66 -23.72
C TYR A 107 -12.34 -2.07 -24.06
N PHE A 108 -11.96 -3.08 -23.27
CA PHE A 108 -12.39 -4.46 -23.48
C PHE A 108 -13.89 -4.61 -23.22
N LEU A 109 -14.42 -3.97 -22.16
CA LEU A 109 -15.86 -3.98 -21.89
C LEU A 109 -16.66 -3.36 -23.05
N GLN A 110 -16.16 -2.28 -23.66
CA GLN A 110 -16.78 -1.65 -24.82
C GLN A 110 -16.75 -2.57 -26.05
N ARG A 111 -15.64 -3.28 -26.28
CA ARG A 111 -15.54 -4.29 -27.35
C ARG A 111 -16.52 -5.44 -27.15
N LEU A 112 -16.62 -5.98 -25.94
CA LEU A 112 -17.55 -7.06 -25.60
C LEU A 112 -19.02 -6.61 -25.80
N ARG A 113 -19.33 -5.35 -25.46
CA ARG A 113 -20.64 -4.75 -25.73
C ARG A 113 -20.91 -4.60 -27.23
N LYS A 114 -19.93 -4.17 -28.03
CA LYS A 114 -20.04 -4.11 -29.50
C LYS A 114 -20.21 -5.48 -30.14
N ALA A 115 -19.70 -6.53 -29.50
CA ALA A 115 -19.91 -7.93 -29.89
C ALA A 115 -21.27 -8.50 -29.43
N HIS A 116 -22.17 -7.67 -28.91
CA HIS A 116 -23.52 -8.05 -28.48
C HIS A 116 -23.57 -9.16 -27.43
N LEU A 117 -22.55 -9.27 -26.57
CA LEU A 117 -22.57 -10.26 -25.51
C LEU A 117 -23.67 -9.98 -24.47
N PRO A 118 -24.29 -11.03 -23.90
CA PRO A 118 -25.33 -10.90 -22.89
C PRO A 118 -24.90 -10.05 -21.67
N PRO A 119 -25.81 -9.24 -21.09
CA PRO A 119 -25.52 -8.45 -19.90
C PRO A 119 -24.92 -9.20 -18.71
N PRO A 120 -25.27 -10.47 -18.42
CA PRO A 120 -24.63 -11.25 -17.35
C PRO A 120 -23.12 -11.46 -17.57
N ILE A 121 -22.69 -11.67 -18.82
CA ILE A 121 -21.28 -11.86 -19.16
C ILE A 121 -20.52 -10.54 -19.02
N LEU A 122 -21.10 -9.43 -19.49
CA LEU A 122 -20.54 -8.08 -19.32
C LEU A 122 -20.39 -7.71 -17.84
N THR A 123 -21.38 -8.07 -17.02
CA THR A 123 -21.35 -7.81 -15.57
C THR A 123 -20.26 -8.63 -14.88
N THR A 124 -20.12 -9.90 -15.25
CA THR A 124 -19.07 -10.79 -14.72
C THR A 124 -17.69 -10.28 -15.10
N PHE A 125 -17.51 -9.88 -16.37
CA PHE A 125 -16.26 -9.27 -16.84
C PHE A 125 -15.92 -7.98 -16.09
N TYR A 126 -16.89 -7.06 -15.95
CA TYR A 126 -16.69 -5.83 -15.18
C TYR A 126 -16.31 -6.11 -13.73
N ARG A 127 -17.02 -7.02 -13.05
CA ARG A 127 -16.72 -7.39 -11.66
C ARG A 127 -15.33 -8.00 -11.51
N GLY A 128 -14.99 -8.95 -12.39
CA GLY A 128 -13.74 -9.68 -12.31
C GLY A 128 -12.50 -8.87 -12.70
N THR A 129 -12.63 -7.84 -13.54
CA THR A 129 -11.47 -7.15 -14.14
C THR A 129 -11.35 -5.68 -13.78
N ILE A 130 -12.44 -5.01 -13.42
CA ILE A 130 -12.46 -3.58 -13.05
C ILE A 130 -12.77 -3.45 -11.56
N GLU A 131 -13.89 -4.03 -11.11
CA GLU A 131 -14.33 -3.95 -9.71
C GLU A 131 -13.33 -4.65 -8.76
N SER A 132 -12.76 -5.79 -9.15
CA SER A 132 -11.76 -6.52 -8.35
C SER A 132 -10.47 -5.71 -8.10
N ILE A 133 -10.01 -4.95 -9.10
CA ILE A 133 -8.83 -4.09 -8.99
C ILE A 133 -9.14 -2.92 -8.06
N LEU A 134 -10.30 -2.29 -8.26
CA LEU A 134 -10.79 -1.15 -7.50
C LEU A 134 -11.13 -1.50 -6.05
N SER A 135 -11.59 -2.72 -5.77
CA SER A 135 -11.91 -3.19 -4.42
C SER A 135 -10.73 -3.86 -3.72
N SER A 136 -9.61 -4.06 -4.41
CA SER A 136 -8.43 -4.69 -3.81
C SER A 136 -7.92 -3.84 -2.63
N ARG A 137 -7.84 -4.48 -1.45
CA ARG A 137 -7.36 -3.86 -0.19
C ARG A 137 -8.12 -2.59 0.21
N ILE A 138 -9.36 -2.41 -0.26
CA ILE A 138 -10.14 -1.17 -0.05
C ILE A 138 -10.29 -0.76 1.41
N THR A 139 -10.33 -1.74 2.33
CA THR A 139 -10.37 -1.51 3.78
C THR A 139 -9.12 -0.83 4.34
N ALA A 140 -7.97 -1.00 3.70
CA ALA A 140 -6.70 -0.42 4.14
C ALA A 140 -6.52 1.04 3.71
N TRP A 141 -7.08 1.43 2.55
CA TRP A 141 -6.77 2.73 1.93
C TRP A 141 -7.98 3.67 1.78
N PHE A 142 -9.21 3.16 1.61
CA PHE A 142 -10.37 4.00 1.28
C PHE A 142 -10.72 5.02 2.36
N GLY A 143 -10.60 4.65 3.63
CA GLY A 143 -10.84 5.56 4.76
C GLY A 143 -9.87 6.75 4.79
N ASN A 144 -8.66 6.56 4.25
CA ASN A 144 -7.55 7.51 4.27
C ASN A 144 -7.39 8.28 2.95
N CYS A 145 -8.29 8.10 1.98
CA CYS A 145 -8.28 8.83 0.70
C CYS A 145 -8.66 10.31 0.86
N THR A 146 -8.02 11.18 0.08
CA THR A 146 -8.45 12.57 -0.09
C THR A 146 -9.78 12.66 -0.86
N VAL A 147 -10.43 13.83 -0.82
CA VAL A 147 -11.67 14.08 -1.60
C VAL A 147 -11.42 13.90 -3.12
N SER A 148 -10.25 14.30 -3.60
CA SER A 148 -9.85 14.14 -5.00
C SER A 148 -9.67 12.66 -5.39
N ASP A 149 -9.06 11.85 -4.52
CA ASP A 149 -8.91 10.41 -4.74
C ASP A 149 -10.26 9.70 -4.85
N ARG A 150 -11.18 10.05 -3.94
CA ARG A 150 -12.55 9.51 -3.93
C ARG A 150 -13.32 9.89 -5.19
N SER A 151 -13.11 11.10 -5.70
CA SER A 151 -13.71 11.56 -6.96
C SER A 151 -13.19 10.74 -8.15
N GLY A 152 -11.87 10.55 -8.28
CA GLY A 152 -11.30 9.73 -9.36
C GLY A 152 -11.74 8.26 -9.31
N PHE A 153 -11.83 7.70 -8.10
CA PHE A 153 -12.34 6.35 -7.86
C PHE A 153 -13.80 6.20 -8.26
N THR A 154 -14.66 7.11 -7.82
CA THR A 154 -16.10 7.09 -8.12
C THR A 154 -16.39 7.27 -9.60
N HIS A 155 -15.67 8.15 -10.30
CA HIS A 155 -15.76 8.29 -11.76
C HIS A 155 -15.36 7.01 -12.51
N THR A 156 -14.39 6.26 -11.99
CA THR A 156 -13.92 5.00 -12.60
C THR A 156 -14.85 3.82 -12.30
N LEU A 157 -15.48 3.79 -11.11
CA LEU A 157 -16.54 2.85 -10.77
C LEU A 157 -17.85 3.13 -11.50
N HIS A 158 -18.17 4.40 -11.70
CA HIS A 158 -19.39 4.85 -12.36
C HIS A 158 -19.06 5.59 -13.66
N PRO A 159 -18.51 4.89 -14.68
CA PRO A 159 -18.51 5.45 -16.02
C PRO A 159 -19.97 5.71 -16.39
N SER A 160 -20.24 6.82 -17.07
CA SER A 160 -21.56 7.41 -17.38
C SER A 160 -22.59 6.47 -18.03
N ALA A 161 -22.22 5.21 -18.28
CA ALA A 161 -23.00 4.14 -18.85
C ALA A 161 -23.71 3.20 -17.84
N ILE A 162 -23.44 3.25 -16.52
CA ILE A 162 -24.10 2.38 -15.52
C ILE A 162 -24.98 3.22 -14.59
N ARG A 163 -26.23 3.46 -15.00
CA ARG A 163 -27.17 4.38 -14.33
C ARG A 163 -27.94 3.81 -13.11
N LYS A 164 -27.65 2.61 -12.61
CA LYS A 164 -28.32 2.10 -11.39
C LYS A 164 -27.52 0.99 -10.70
N LYS A 165 -27.20 1.18 -9.42
CA LYS A 165 -26.86 0.13 -8.44
C LYS A 165 -27.59 0.47 -7.13
N ARG A 166 -28.30 -0.51 -6.54
CA ARG A 166 -28.78 -0.46 -5.15
C ARG A 166 -27.73 -1.16 -4.28
N TYR A 167 -27.31 -0.51 -3.20
CA TYR A 167 -26.49 -1.12 -2.16
C TYR A 167 -27.38 -1.37 -0.94
N ILE A 168 -27.34 -2.59 -0.39
CA ILE A 168 -27.89 -2.90 0.93
C ILE A 168 -26.70 -3.38 1.77
N TRP A 169 -26.53 -2.81 2.96
CA TRP A 169 -25.54 -3.27 3.93
C TRP A 169 -26.29 -4.15 4.92
N LEU A 170 -26.03 -5.46 4.90
CA LEU A 170 -26.46 -6.35 5.98
C LEU A 170 -25.33 -6.41 7.01
N LYS A 171 -25.72 -6.23 8.27
CA LYS A 171 -24.84 -6.21 9.44
C LYS A 171 -24.40 -7.62 9.80
#